data_AF-A0A7I7P829-F1
#
_entry.id   AF-A0A7I7P829-F1
#
_cell.length_a   1.000
_cell.length_b   1.000
_cell.length_c   1.000
_cell.angle_alpha   90.00
_cell.angle_beta   90.00
_cell.angle_gamma   90.00
#
_symmetry.space_group_name_H-M   'P 1'
#
loop_
_entity.id
_entity.type
_entity.pdbx_description
1 polymer ?
#
loop_
_entity_poly.entity_id
_entity_poly.type
_entity_poly.pdbx_seq_one_letter_code
_entity_poly.pdbx_strand_id
1 'polypeptide(L)'
;MSTIADMAAFTAANLGFNSAPAISAALRLTHNGQGIGPDCGTCQGLAWMITPPRDPGSVSGFPMLSKDGGTWGMYSHTYLFPDTCWGITFLSNSNRAFPVSTNGFAHPIILALAPKQPCGRQWT
;
A
#
# COMPACT_ATOMS: atom_id res chain seq x y z
N MET A 1 -3.14 -15.78 9.56
CA MET A 1 -2.70 -14.73 10.49
C MET A 1 -1.21 -14.53 10.24
N SER A 2 -0.71 -13.30 10.19
CA SER A 2 0.68 -12.98 9.82
C SER A 2 1.30 -12.04 10.85
N THR A 3 2.61 -12.12 11.04
CA THR A 3 3.37 -11.20 11.92
C THR A 3 3.73 -9.90 11.20
N ILE A 4 4.21 -8.89 11.93
CA ILE A 4 4.73 -7.66 11.30
C ILE A 4 5.96 -7.96 10.41
N ALA A 5 6.76 -8.98 10.76
CA ALA A 5 7.89 -9.41 9.95
C ALA A 5 7.44 -10.02 8.62
N ASP A 6 6.39 -10.85 8.64
CA ASP A 6 5.79 -11.40 7.41
C ASP A 6 5.21 -10.28 6.54
N MET A 7 4.57 -9.28 7.16
CA MET A 7 4.03 -8.13 6.43
C MET A 7 5.14 -7.24 5.84
N ALA A 8 6.27 -7.09 6.52
CA ALA A 8 7.43 -6.40 5.96
C ALA A 8 8.00 -7.15 4.75
N ALA A 9 8.12 -8.48 4.83
CA ALA A 9 8.56 -9.32 3.71
C ALA A 9 7.57 -9.28 2.54
N PHE A 10 6.27 -9.33 2.83
CA PHE A 10 5.19 -9.20 1.84
C PHE A 10 5.23 -7.82 1.15
N THR A 11 5.40 -6.75 1.92
CA THR A 11 5.57 -5.39 1.39
C THR A 11 6.79 -5.29 0.50
N ALA A 12 7.94 -5.80 0.94
CA ALA A 12 9.17 -5.81 0.15
C ALA A 12 8.99 -6.61 -1.15
N ALA A 13 8.33 -7.77 -1.11
CA ALA A 13 8.04 -8.57 -2.29
C ALA A 13 7.13 -7.83 -3.29
N ASN A 14 6.10 -7.16 -2.80
CA ASN A 14 5.22 -6.32 -3.62
C ASN A 14 5.96 -5.11 -4.21
N LEU A 15 7.08 -4.67 -3.63
CA LEU A 15 7.91 -3.58 -4.17
C LEU A 15 9.05 -4.09 -5.07
N GLY A 16 9.12 -5.40 -5.33
CA GLY A 16 10.10 -5.98 -6.25
C GLY A 16 11.43 -6.36 -5.60
N PHE A 17 11.50 -6.36 -4.27
CA PHE A 17 12.64 -6.89 -3.50
C PHE A 17 12.52 -8.40 -3.22
N ASN A 18 11.68 -9.10 -3.98
CA ASN A 18 11.40 -10.50 -3.74
C ASN A 18 12.60 -11.39 -4.06
N SER A 19 12.88 -12.38 -3.20
CA SER A 19 13.84 -13.46 -3.46
C SER A 19 13.32 -14.52 -4.43
N ALA A 20 12.02 -14.49 -4.78
CA ALA A 20 11.36 -15.42 -5.70
C ALA A 20 10.87 -14.73 -6.98
N PRO A 21 11.67 -14.73 -8.07
CA PRO A 21 11.29 -14.10 -9.34
C PRO A 21 10.02 -14.67 -9.97
N ALA A 22 9.70 -15.94 -9.70
CA ALA A 22 8.57 -16.64 -10.32
C ALA A 22 7.20 -15.99 -10.03
N ILE A 23 7.05 -15.25 -8.93
CA ILE A 23 5.78 -14.61 -8.56
C ILE A 23 5.77 -13.09 -8.82
N SER A 24 6.87 -12.51 -9.31
CA SER A 24 6.99 -11.05 -9.49
C SER A 24 5.96 -10.49 -10.47
N ALA A 25 5.73 -11.19 -11.59
CA ALA A 25 4.74 -10.82 -12.59
C ALA A 25 3.32 -10.84 -12.00
N ALA A 26 2.99 -11.86 -11.21
CA ALA A 26 1.68 -11.96 -10.56
C ALA A 26 1.45 -10.80 -9.57
N LEU A 27 2.45 -10.49 -8.74
CA LEU A 27 2.36 -9.35 -7.81
C LEU A 27 2.20 -8.03 -8.57
N ARG A 28 2.98 -7.81 -9.63
CA ARG A 28 2.89 -6.60 -10.46
C ARG A 28 1.51 -6.46 -11.12
N LEU A 29 0.90 -7.56 -11.57
CA LEU A 29 -0.44 -7.52 -12.14
C LEU A 29 -1.49 -6.99 -11.14
N THR A 30 -1.31 -7.23 -9.83
CA THR A 30 -2.24 -6.73 -8.82
C THR A 30 -2.26 -5.21 -8.67
N HIS A 31 -1.20 -4.54 -9.14
CA HIS A 31 -1.05 -3.08 -9.04
C HIS A 31 -1.72 -2.32 -10.18
N ASN A 32 -2.13 -3.03 -11.24
CA ASN A 32 -2.79 -2.41 -12.38
C ASN A 32 -4.24 -2.08 -12.02
N GLY A 33 -4.62 -0.82 -12.20
CA GLY A 33 -6.01 -0.39 -12.10
C GLY A 33 -6.88 -1.20 -13.04
N GLN A 34 -7.79 -1.97 -12.45
CA GLN A 34 -8.90 -2.59 -13.14
C GLN A 34 -10.09 -1.62 -12.98
N GLY A 35 -10.84 -1.38 -14.06
CA GLY A 35 -12.06 -0.55 -14.00
C GLY A 35 -13.21 -1.26 -13.29
N ILE A 36 -12.97 -1.81 -12.09
CA ILE A 36 -13.93 -2.60 -11.32
C ILE A 36 -14.56 -1.70 -10.27
N GLY A 37 -15.77 -1.22 -10.55
CA GLY A 37 -16.60 -0.47 -9.60
C GLY A 37 -17.04 0.92 -10.07
N PRO A 38 -18.06 1.51 -9.43
CA PRO A 38 -18.72 2.74 -9.87
C PRO A 38 -17.96 4.04 -9.55
N ASP A 39 -16.93 4.01 -8.70
CA ASP A 39 -16.26 5.22 -8.18
C ASP A 39 -14.88 5.46 -8.80
N CYS A 40 -14.83 6.33 -9.81
CA CYS A 40 -13.62 6.71 -10.56
C CYS A 40 -12.58 7.56 -9.80
N GLY A 41 -12.78 7.88 -8.51
CA GLY A 41 -11.81 8.63 -7.69
C GLY A 41 -10.63 7.77 -7.18
N THR A 42 -10.89 6.48 -6.97
CA THR A 42 -9.89 5.46 -6.59
C THR A 42 -10.02 4.31 -7.55
N CYS A 43 -9.01 4.07 -8.38
CA CYS A 43 -9.01 2.88 -9.24
C CYS A 43 -8.86 1.63 -8.35
N GLN A 44 -9.63 0.58 -8.61
CA GLN A 44 -9.45 -0.69 -7.89
C GLN A 44 -8.47 -1.57 -8.66
N GLY A 45 -7.40 -2.03 -8.02
CA GLY A 45 -6.56 -3.10 -8.52
C GLY A 45 -7.12 -4.48 -8.18
N LEU A 46 -6.32 -5.53 -8.35
CA LEU A 46 -6.64 -6.81 -7.72
C LEU A 46 -6.25 -6.70 -6.24
N ALA A 47 -7.24 -6.67 -5.36
CA ALA A 47 -7.14 -6.49 -3.91
C ALA A 47 -6.66 -5.10 -3.42
N TRP A 48 -5.89 -4.35 -4.21
CA TRP A 48 -5.39 -3.02 -3.83
C TRP A 48 -6.36 -1.89 -4.20
N MET A 49 -6.55 -0.94 -3.29
CA MET A 49 -7.13 0.36 -3.65
C MET A 49 -6.01 1.26 -4.17
N ILE A 50 -6.16 1.83 -5.37
CA ILE A 50 -5.16 2.67 -6.03
C ILE A 50 -5.64 4.11 -6.00
N THR A 51 -4.89 4.96 -5.32
CA THR A 51 -5.14 6.40 -5.22
C THR A 51 -4.17 7.15 -6.13
N PRO A 52 -4.65 7.81 -7.20
CA PRO A 52 -3.80 8.60 -8.09
C PRO A 52 -3.12 9.78 -7.40
N PRO A 53 -2.02 10.31 -7.96
CA PRO A 53 -1.48 11.60 -7.56
C PRO A 53 -2.56 12.68 -7.68
N ARG A 54 -2.66 13.57 -6.69
CA ARG A 54 -3.62 14.69 -6.62
C ARG A 54 -5.06 14.36 -6.24
N ASP A 55 -5.41 13.09 -6.04
CA ASP A 55 -6.67 12.74 -5.39
C ASP A 55 -6.67 13.25 -3.93
N PRO A 56 -7.80 13.73 -3.36
CA PRO A 56 -7.87 14.21 -1.98
C PRO A 56 -7.48 13.16 -0.93
N GLY A 57 -7.54 11.87 -1.27
CA GLY A 57 -7.09 10.75 -0.45
C GLY A 57 -5.59 10.44 -0.57
N SER A 58 -4.86 11.11 -1.47
CA SER A 58 -3.44 10.86 -1.70
C SER A 58 -2.56 11.56 -0.67
N VAL A 59 -1.53 10.84 -0.23
CA VAL A 59 -0.51 11.31 0.73
C VAL A 59 0.87 11.45 0.08
N SER A 60 0.96 11.30 -1.25
CA SER A 60 2.23 11.42 -1.98
C SER A 60 2.03 12.02 -3.37
N GLY A 61 3.14 12.48 -3.98
CA GLY A 61 3.15 12.90 -5.39
C GLY A 61 3.09 11.75 -6.40
N PHE A 62 3.04 10.50 -5.92
CA PHE A 62 3.02 9.27 -6.72
C PHE A 62 1.72 8.49 -6.46
N PRO A 63 1.33 7.58 -7.38
CA PRO A 63 0.24 6.64 -7.11
C PRO A 63 0.51 5.85 -5.83
N MET A 64 -0.49 5.77 -4.97
CA MET A 64 -0.44 5.01 -3.73
C MET A 64 -1.34 3.79 -3.86
N LEU A 65 -0.86 2.63 -3.45
CA LEU A 65 -1.68 1.45 -3.25
C LEU A 65 -1.92 1.28 -1.77
N SER A 66 -3.14 0.96 -1.39
CA SER A 66 -3.49 0.78 0.01
C SER A 66 -4.44 -0.39 0.20
N LYS A 67 -4.30 -1.05 1.35
CA LYS A 67 -5.27 -2.06 1.77
C LYS A 67 -5.41 -2.11 3.27
N ASP A 68 -6.65 -2.01 3.72
CA ASP A 68 -7.08 -2.24 5.09
C ASP A 68 -7.48 -3.71 5.31
N GLY A 69 -7.35 -4.15 6.54
CA GLY A 69 -7.85 -5.45 6.99
C GLY A 69 -8.17 -5.40 8.47
N GLY A 70 -9.27 -6.01 8.88
CA GLY A 70 -9.70 -5.99 10.28
C GLY A 70 -10.55 -7.19 10.66
N THR A 71 -10.33 -7.66 11.88
CA THR A 71 -11.17 -8.64 12.58
C THR A 71 -11.42 -8.13 13.99
N TRP A 72 -12.22 -8.84 14.78
CA TRP A 72 -12.44 -8.46 16.18
C TRP A 72 -11.12 -8.44 16.95
N GLY A 73 -10.79 -7.30 17.54
CA GLY A 73 -9.56 -7.08 18.32
C GLY A 73 -8.28 -6.91 17.51
N MET A 74 -8.35 -6.79 16.18
CA MET A 74 -7.15 -6.55 15.36
C MET A 74 -7.46 -5.74 14.10
N TYR A 75 -6.61 -4.75 13.83
CA TYR A 75 -6.66 -3.96 12.60
C TYR A 75 -5.29 -3.85 11.96
N SER A 76 -5.31 -3.74 10.64
CA SER A 76 -4.13 -3.61 9.80
C SER A 76 -4.38 -2.62 8.68
N HIS A 77 -3.32 -1.95 8.25
CA HIS A 77 -3.35 -1.18 7.01
C HIS A 77 -1.97 -1.20 6.38
N THR A 78 -1.90 -1.52 5.10
CA THR A 78 -0.67 -1.53 4.32
C THR A 78 -0.75 -0.48 3.23
N TYR A 79 0.32 0.31 3.08
CA TYR A 79 0.50 1.27 2.00
C TYR A 79 1.74 0.88 1.20
N LEU A 80 1.64 0.96 -0.13
CA LEU A 80 2.74 0.75 -1.05
C LEU A 80 2.85 1.96 -1.98
N PHE A 81 4.09 2.35 -2.25
CA PHE A 81 4.48 3.39 -3.19
C PHE A 81 5.51 2.76 -4.13
N PRO A 82 5.06 2.00 -5.15
CA PRO A 82 5.95 1.25 -6.03
C PRO A 82 7.00 2.14 -6.70
N ASP A 83 6.61 3.33 -7.15
CA ASP A 83 7.49 4.28 -7.83
C ASP A 83 8.64 4.78 -6.93
N THR A 84 8.47 4.77 -5.61
CA THR A 84 9.49 5.19 -4.64
C THR A 84 10.10 4.02 -3.88
N CYS A 85 9.75 2.78 -4.27
CA CYS A 85 10.20 1.54 -3.65
C CYS A 85 10.00 1.53 -2.12
N TRP A 86 8.91 2.12 -1.65
CA TRP A 86 8.63 2.26 -0.23
C TRP A 86 7.25 1.75 0.12
N GLY A 87 7.11 1.24 1.33
CA GLY A 87 5.83 0.78 1.84
C GLY A 87 5.89 0.62 3.35
N ILE A 88 4.72 0.61 3.96
CA ILE A 88 4.57 0.52 5.40
C ILE A 88 3.30 -0.25 5.74
N THR A 89 3.39 -1.09 6.77
CA THR A 89 2.24 -1.76 7.36
C THR A 89 2.10 -1.35 8.81
N PHE A 90 0.89 -0.96 9.20
CA PHE A 90 0.51 -0.74 10.59
C PHE A 90 -0.32 -1.90 11.08
N LEU A 91 -0.05 -2.38 12.29
CA LEU A 91 -0.82 -3.40 12.98
C LEU A 91 -1.22 -2.89 14.36
N SER A 92 -2.46 -3.15 14.77
CA SER A 92 -2.94 -2.88 16.12
C SER A 92 -3.77 -4.04 16.61
N ASN A 93 -3.64 -4.35 17.90
CA ASN A 93 -4.46 -5.30 18.65
C ASN A 93 -5.61 -4.60 19.40
N SER A 94 -6.07 -3.46 18.87
CA SER A 94 -7.17 -2.68 19.46
C SER A 94 -8.53 -3.17 18.97
N ASN A 95 -9.55 -3.05 19.82
CA ASN A 95 -10.95 -3.21 19.43
C ASN A 95 -11.50 -2.03 18.61
N ARG A 96 -10.71 -0.97 18.42
CA ARG A 96 -11.06 0.19 17.59
C ARG A 96 -10.19 0.23 16.35
N ALA A 97 -10.83 0.41 15.19
CA ALA A 97 -10.12 0.75 13.96
C ALA A 97 -9.34 2.05 14.19
N PHE A 98 -8.07 2.07 13.79
CA PHE A 98 -7.29 3.29 13.79
C PHE A 98 -7.56 4.05 12.48
N PRO A 99 -7.69 5.39 12.51
CA PRO A 99 -8.04 6.16 11.33
C PRO A 99 -6.87 6.15 10.34
N VAL A 100 -7.12 5.65 9.14
CA VAL A 100 -6.15 5.43 8.05
C VAL A 100 -6.37 6.36 6.86
N SER A 101 -7.19 7.40 7.05
CA SER A 101 -7.43 8.42 6.03
C SER A 101 -6.31 9.44 5.98
N THR A 102 -6.41 10.39 5.05
CA THR A 102 -5.57 11.60 5.00
C THR A 102 -5.69 12.50 6.24
N ASN A 103 -6.63 12.22 7.14
CA ASN A 103 -6.72 12.90 8.45
C ASN A 103 -6.39 11.95 9.61
N GLY A 104 -5.94 10.72 9.30
CA GLY A 104 -5.58 9.68 10.24
C GLY A 104 -4.10 9.70 10.64
N PHE A 105 -3.74 8.88 11.63
CA PHE A 105 -2.37 8.85 12.18
C PHE A 105 -1.30 8.42 11.17
N ALA A 106 -1.69 7.63 10.15
CA ALA A 106 -0.77 7.14 9.12
C ALA A 106 -0.25 8.28 8.24
N HIS A 107 -1.06 9.31 7.99
CA HIS A 107 -0.71 10.41 7.09
C HIS A 107 0.57 11.17 7.49
N PRO A 108 0.71 11.72 8.72
CA PRO A 108 1.94 12.43 9.10
C PRO A 108 3.18 11.51 9.09
N ILE A 109 3.02 10.22 9.40
CA ILE A 109 4.11 9.24 9.35
C ILE A 109 4.57 9.04 7.91
N ILE A 110 3.64 8.85 6.97
CA ILE A 110 3.95 8.67 5.56
C ILE A 110 4.58 9.95 4.99
N LEU A 111 4.06 11.14 5.28
CA LEU A 111 4.68 12.39 4.83
C LEU A 111 6.10 12.60 5.35
N ALA A 112 6.39 12.11 6.56
CA ALA A 112 7.71 12.22 7.16
C ALA A 112 8.71 11.19 6.63
N LEU A 113 8.27 9.97 6.34
CA LEU A 113 9.15 8.83 6.08
C LEU A 113 9.19 8.37 4.62
N ALA A 114 8.13 8.62 3.84
CA ALA A 114 8.08 8.17 2.45
C ALA A 114 9.07 8.97 1.59
N PRO A 115 9.86 8.31 0.72
CA PRO A 115 10.72 9.00 -0.21
C PRO A 115 9.90 9.87 -1.17
N LYS A 116 10.43 11.05 -1.47
CA LYS A 116 9.80 12.03 -2.37
C LYS A 116 10.30 11.93 -3.81
N GLN A 117 11.23 11.01 -4.06
CA GLN A 117 11.87 10.81 -5.35
C GLN A 117 11.63 9.37 -5.81
N PRO A 118 11.53 9.14 -7.13
CA PRO A 118 11.43 7.79 -7.65
C PRO A 118 12.64 6.96 -7.22
N CYS A 119 12.42 5.69 -6.91
CA CYS A 119 13.53 4.76 -6.84
C CYS A 119 14.03 4.52 -8.26
N GLY A 120 15.35 4.50 -8.46
CA GLY A 120 15.97 4.22 -9.77
C GLY A 120 15.76 2.79 -10.29
N ARG A 121 14.76 2.07 -9.77
CA ARG A 121 14.49 0.66 -10.03
C ARG A 121 13.19 0.54 -10.80
N GLN A 122 13.30 0.16 -12.08
CA GLN A 122 12.17 -0.35 -12.84
C GLN A 122 12.13 -1.87 -12.68
N TRP A 123 10.94 -2.44 -12.55
CA TRP A 123 10.74 -3.89 -12.60
C TRP A 123 11.27 -4.41 -13.94
N THR A 124 12.46 -5.00 -13.93
CA THR A 124 13.04 -5.74 -15.07
C THR A 124 12.35 -7.09 -15.20
#